data_AF-A0A0D0DUB5-F1
#
_entry.id   AF-A0A0D0DUB5-F1
#
_cell.length_a   1.000
_cell.length_b   1.000
_cell.length_c   1.000
_cell.angle_alpha   90.00
_cell.angle_beta   90.00
_cell.angle_gamma   90.00
#
_symmetry.space_group_name_H-M   'P 1'
#
loop_
_entity.id
_entity.type
_entity.pdbx_description
1 polymer ?
#
loop_
_entity_poly.entity_id
_entity_poly.type
_entity_poly.pdbx_seq_one_letter_code
_entity_poly.pdbx_strand_id
1 'polypeptide(L)'
;MFTAPYPPYDPLDKSGFSYETVVKRWPIIITNLIDHVHRLIHDMTMESQQLTESGQDEGDRLKELQDKVEEGKEIIAKASRLKYRMARDQELEQIPQDGDVYVDVYNTELEKLATTRQNAWFTAPWLFAECYLCVIHPPFLLSHARERDQLSSIPVLLQ
;
A
#
# COMPACT_ATOMS: atom_id res chain seq x y z
N MET A 1 0.67 13.13 22.89
CA MET A 1 0.87 13.09 21.43
C MET A 1 1.92 14.12 21.07
N PHE A 2 2.95 13.73 20.35
CA PHE A 2 4.04 14.62 19.95
C PHE A 2 3.51 15.66 18.96
N THR A 3 3.72 16.94 19.24
CA THR A 3 3.35 18.05 18.35
C THR A 3 4.64 18.55 17.72
N ALA A 4 4.82 18.32 16.43
CA ALA A 4 5.99 18.80 15.72
C ALA A 4 6.01 20.33 15.71
N PRO A 5 7.18 20.99 15.86
CA PRO A 5 7.29 22.45 15.86
C PRO A 5 7.05 23.09 14.48
N TYR A 6 6.97 22.29 13.43
CA TYR A 6 6.69 22.72 12.06
C TYR A 6 5.38 22.11 11.58
N PRO A 7 4.59 22.85 10.77
CA PRO A 7 3.37 22.31 10.19
C PRO A 7 3.71 21.05 9.37
N PRO A 8 2.81 20.04 9.36
CA PRO A 8 2.98 18.88 8.51
C PRO A 8 3.20 19.32 7.07
N TYR A 9 4.07 18.61 6.34
CA TYR A 9 4.33 18.92 4.95
C TYR A 9 3.06 18.65 4.13
N ASP A 10 2.36 19.72 3.76
CA ASP A 10 1.05 19.65 3.11
C ASP A 10 1.18 19.33 1.62
N PRO A 11 0.40 18.36 1.09
CA PRO A 11 0.26 18.12 -0.35
C PRO A 11 -0.52 19.23 -1.09
N LEU A 12 -0.96 20.28 -0.39
CA LEU A 12 -1.63 21.44 -0.98
C LEU A 12 -0.71 22.26 -1.90
N ASP A 13 0.61 22.19 -1.68
CA ASP A 13 1.58 22.78 -2.60
C ASP A 13 1.73 21.90 -3.86
N LYS A 14 1.11 22.34 -4.96
CA LYS A 14 1.19 21.67 -6.27
C LYS A 14 2.60 21.60 -6.86
N SER A 15 3.54 22.40 -6.33
CA SER A 15 4.96 22.36 -6.68
C SER A 15 5.81 21.55 -5.71
N GLY A 16 5.21 21.08 -4.61
CA GLY A 16 5.84 20.29 -3.57
C GLY A 16 6.06 18.83 -3.96
N PHE A 17 7.08 18.23 -3.36
CA PHE A 17 7.44 16.82 -3.56
C PHE A 17 6.32 15.85 -3.12
N SER A 18 5.51 16.27 -2.15
CA SER A 18 4.35 15.53 -1.62
C SER A 18 3.28 15.37 -2.69
N TYR A 19 2.88 16.45 -3.36
CA TYR A 19 1.88 16.42 -4.42
C TYR A 19 2.34 15.55 -5.59
N GLU A 20 3.60 15.71 -6.05
CA GLU A 20 4.14 14.88 -7.12
C GLU A 20 4.17 13.38 -6.75
N THR A 21 4.49 13.07 -5.49
CA THR A 21 4.54 11.69 -5.00
C THR A 21 3.15 11.04 -4.99
N VAL A 22 2.15 11.71 -4.42
CA VAL A 22 0.78 11.17 -4.32
C VAL A 22 0.12 11.07 -5.70
N VAL A 23 0.33 12.06 -6.57
CA VAL A 23 -0.33 12.12 -7.89
C VAL A 23 0.36 11.24 -8.93
N LYS A 24 1.70 11.19 -8.96
CA LYS A 24 2.44 10.48 -10.01
C LYS A 24 3.03 9.16 -9.52
N ARG A 25 3.76 9.18 -8.40
CA ARG A 25 4.53 8.00 -7.96
C ARG A 25 3.63 6.88 -7.44
N TRP A 26 2.68 7.19 -6.58
CA TRP A 26 1.85 6.16 -5.96
C TRP A 26 0.98 5.38 -6.96
N PRO A 27 0.31 6.01 -7.95
CA PRO A 27 -0.45 5.25 -8.95
C PRO A 27 0.42 4.32 -9.79
N ILE A 28 1.65 4.72 -10.11
CA ILE A 28 2.62 3.88 -10.83
C ILE A 28 2.98 2.66 -9.97
N ILE A 29 3.30 2.87 -8.69
CA ILE A 29 3.68 1.78 -7.77
C ILE A 29 2.52 0.79 -7.61
N ILE A 30 1.29 1.28 -7.40
CA ILE A 30 0.12 0.40 -7.25
C ILE A 30 -0.16 -0.38 -8.54
N THR A 31 0.05 0.24 -9.71
CA THR A 31 -0.10 -0.45 -11.00
C THR A 31 0.95 -1.55 -11.16
N ASN A 32 2.22 -1.25 -10.86
CA ASN A 32 3.30 -2.24 -10.91
C ASN A 32 3.05 -3.41 -9.95
N LEU A 33 2.47 -3.14 -8.77
CA LEU A 33 2.07 -4.18 -7.82
C LEU A 33 0.99 -5.08 -8.41
N ILE A 34 -0.09 -4.50 -8.95
CA ILE A 34 -1.16 -5.26 -9.61
C ILE A 34 -0.58 -6.15 -10.71
N ASP A 35 0.30 -5.61 -11.55
CA ASP A 35 0.94 -6.36 -12.63
C ASP A 35 1.87 -7.47 -12.12
N HIS A 36 2.53 -7.28 -10.98
CA HIS A 36 3.39 -8.29 -10.36
C HIS A 36 2.55 -9.44 -9.78
N VAL A 37 1.54 -9.11 -8.98
CA VAL A 37 0.65 -10.12 -8.37
C VAL A 37 -0.12 -10.89 -9.46
N HIS A 38 -0.55 -10.20 -10.53
CA HIS A 38 -1.21 -10.87 -11.65
C HIS A 38 -0.30 -11.88 -12.35
N ARG A 39 1.00 -11.57 -12.51
CA ARG A 39 1.98 -12.52 -13.05
C ARG A 39 2.17 -13.73 -12.14
N LEU A 40 2.33 -13.51 -10.84
CA LEU A 40 2.44 -14.61 -9.85
C LEU A 40 1.21 -15.52 -9.88
N ILE A 41 0.01 -14.95 -9.94
CA ILE A 41 -1.24 -15.70 -10.07
C ILE A 41 -1.25 -16.54 -11.35
N HIS A 42 -0.83 -15.95 -12.47
CA HIS A 42 -0.77 -16.66 -13.74
C HIS A 42 0.19 -17.85 -13.68
N ASP A 43 1.39 -17.64 -13.15
CA ASP A 43 2.41 -18.70 -12.99
C ASP A 43 1.90 -19.83 -12.09
N MET A 44 1.30 -19.49 -10.93
CA MET A 44 0.70 -20.47 -10.00
C MET A 44 -0.49 -21.22 -10.63
N THR A 45 -1.28 -20.56 -11.47
CA THR A 45 -2.39 -21.20 -12.18
C THR A 45 -1.88 -22.21 -13.22
N MET A 46 -0.81 -21.87 -13.95
CA MET A 46 -0.17 -22.80 -14.88
C MET A 46 0.45 -24.00 -14.15
N GLU A 47 1.12 -23.78 -13.02
CA GLU A 47 1.66 -24.86 -12.17
C GLU A 47 0.52 -25.78 -11.66
N SER A 48 -0.57 -25.19 -11.20
CA SER A 48 -1.77 -25.92 -10.75
C SER A 48 -2.37 -26.80 -11.86
N GLN A 49 -2.42 -26.31 -13.10
CA GLN A 49 -2.90 -27.08 -14.25
C GLN A 49 -1.98 -28.26 -14.60
N GLN A 50 -0.66 -28.04 -14.63
CA GLN A 50 0.33 -29.10 -14.90
C GLN A 50 0.31 -30.20 -13.82
N LEU A 51 0.10 -29.82 -12.55
CA LEU A 51 -0.03 -30.77 -11.44
C LEU A 51 -1.31 -31.61 -11.55
N THR A 52 -2.40 -31.03 -12.06
CA THR A 52 -3.67 -31.75 -12.26
C THR A 52 -3.56 -32.81 -13.37
N GLU A 53 -2.79 -32.52 -14.44
CA GLU A 53 -2.60 -33.43 -15.57
C GLU A 53 -1.61 -34.58 -15.27
N SER A 54 -0.68 -34.37 -14.35
CA SER A 54 0.36 -35.36 -13.99
C SER A 54 -0.13 -36.44 -13.01
N GLY A 55 -1.34 -36.32 -12.47
CA GLY A 55 -2.04 -37.40 -11.73
C GLY A 55 -1.37 -37.84 -10.42
N GLN A 56 -0.52 -37.00 -9.84
CA GLN A 56 0.14 -37.28 -8.55
C GLN A 56 -0.79 -36.96 -7.37
N ASP A 57 -0.60 -37.64 -6.24
CA ASP A 57 -1.33 -37.51 -4.96
C ASP A 57 -1.01 -36.17 -4.24
N GLU A 58 -1.00 -35.07 -5.00
CA GLU A 58 -0.61 -33.70 -4.63
C GLU A 58 -1.84 -32.82 -4.37
N GLY A 59 -2.93 -33.42 -3.89
CA GLY A 59 -4.20 -32.72 -3.63
C GLY A 59 -4.04 -31.55 -2.65
N ASP A 60 -3.18 -31.70 -1.64
CA ASP A 60 -2.89 -30.65 -0.67
C ASP A 60 -2.11 -29.47 -1.29
N ARG A 61 -1.14 -29.75 -2.16
CA ARG A 61 -0.34 -28.73 -2.85
C ARG A 61 -1.15 -27.98 -3.90
N LEU A 62 -2.04 -28.69 -4.61
CA LEU A 62 -2.98 -28.08 -5.55
C LEU A 62 -3.91 -27.11 -4.82
N LYS A 63 -4.42 -27.51 -3.65
CA LYS A 63 -5.27 -26.67 -2.82
C LYS A 63 -4.52 -25.45 -2.29
N GLU A 64 -3.28 -25.61 -1.81
CA GLU A 64 -2.44 -24.49 -1.38
C GLU A 64 -2.20 -23.47 -2.50
N LEU A 65 -1.93 -23.93 -3.74
CA LEU A 65 -1.77 -23.05 -4.89
C LEU A 65 -3.07 -22.30 -5.23
N GLN A 66 -4.22 -22.98 -5.16
CA GLN A 66 -5.52 -22.36 -5.38
C GLN A 66 -5.84 -21.30 -4.30
N ASP A 67 -5.56 -21.60 -3.04
CA ASP A 67 -5.75 -20.67 -1.92
C ASP A 67 -4.89 -19.41 -2.11
N LYS A 68 -3.61 -19.56 -2.51
CA LYS A 68 -2.72 -18.43 -2.85
C LYS A 68 -3.19 -17.62 -4.04
N VAL A 69 -3.79 -18.28 -5.05
CA VAL A 69 -4.37 -17.59 -6.21
C VAL A 69 -5.57 -16.75 -5.81
N GLU A 70 -6.47 -17.28 -4.97
CA GLU A 70 -7.61 -16.52 -4.44
C GLU A 70 -7.15 -15.35 -3.56
N GLU A 71 -6.19 -15.57 -2.65
CA GLU A 71 -5.58 -14.50 -1.86
C GLU A 71 -4.98 -13.41 -2.77
N GLY A 72 -4.25 -13.80 -3.81
CA GLY A 72 -3.70 -12.87 -4.80
C GLY A 72 -4.78 -12.04 -5.52
N LYS A 73 -5.91 -12.65 -5.89
CA LYS A 73 -7.04 -11.94 -6.51
C LYS A 73 -7.65 -10.93 -5.54
N GLU A 74 -7.79 -11.28 -4.27
CA GLU A 74 -8.25 -10.34 -3.25
C GLU A 74 -7.30 -9.15 -3.09
N ILE A 75 -5.99 -9.39 -3.09
CA ILE A 75 -4.97 -8.33 -3.04
C ILE A 75 -5.10 -7.40 -4.26
N ILE A 76 -5.25 -7.95 -5.46
CA ILE A 76 -5.46 -7.15 -6.69
C ILE A 76 -6.74 -6.31 -6.58
N ALA A 77 -7.83 -6.88 -6.07
CA ALA A 77 -9.09 -6.17 -5.89
C ALA A 77 -8.94 -5.01 -4.90
N LYS A 78 -8.28 -5.24 -3.76
CA LYS A 78 -7.99 -4.22 -2.74
C LYS A 78 -7.08 -3.12 -3.32
N ALA A 79 -6.00 -3.47 -4.01
CA ALA A 79 -5.07 -2.53 -4.64
C ALA A 79 -5.74 -1.70 -5.75
N SER A 80 -6.60 -2.32 -6.57
CA SER A 80 -7.35 -1.63 -7.63
C SER A 80 -8.37 -0.64 -7.04
N ARG A 81 -9.08 -1.05 -5.99
CA ARG A 81 -9.99 -0.17 -5.24
C ARG A 81 -9.23 1.02 -4.66
N LEU A 82 -8.08 0.77 -4.05
CA LEU A 82 -7.22 1.81 -3.50
C LEU A 82 -6.78 2.82 -4.57
N LYS A 83 -6.25 2.34 -5.71
CA LYS A 83 -5.86 3.20 -6.84
C LYS A 83 -7.02 4.08 -7.32
N TYR A 84 -8.23 3.52 -7.44
CA TYR A 84 -9.41 4.26 -7.87
C TYR A 84 -9.78 5.37 -6.88
N ARG A 85 -9.77 5.06 -5.58
CA ARG A 85 -10.10 6.02 -4.51
C ARG A 85 -9.11 7.17 -4.45
N MET A 86 -7.82 6.87 -4.59
CA MET A 86 -6.75 7.87 -4.65
C MET A 86 -6.90 8.80 -5.85
N ALA A 87 -7.19 8.25 -7.03
CA ALA A 87 -7.36 9.05 -8.25
C ALA A 87 -8.55 10.03 -8.17
N ARG A 88 -9.54 9.75 -7.31
CA ARG A 88 -10.72 10.60 -7.10
C ARG A 88 -10.64 11.50 -5.87
N ASP A 89 -9.48 11.55 -5.20
CA ASP A 89 -9.32 12.28 -3.95
C ASP A 89 -10.37 11.89 -2.89
N GLN A 90 -10.71 10.61 -2.82
CA GLN A 90 -11.72 10.17 -1.86
C GLN A 90 -11.19 10.26 -0.42
N GLU A 91 -12.09 10.41 0.53
CA GLU A 91 -11.75 10.35 1.96
C GLU A 91 -11.14 8.99 2.33
N LEU A 92 -10.16 9.01 3.23
CA LEU A 92 -9.54 7.83 3.85
C LEU A 92 -10.61 7.09 4.67
N GLU A 93 -10.63 5.75 4.57
CA GLU A 93 -11.61 4.93 5.30
C GLU A 93 -11.08 4.63 6.70
N GLN A 94 -11.96 4.29 7.63
CA GLN A 94 -11.50 3.73 8.90
C GLN A 94 -10.89 2.34 8.65
N ILE A 95 -9.76 2.08 9.30
CA ILE A 95 -9.08 0.79 9.20
C ILE A 95 -9.87 -0.21 10.07
N PRO A 96 -10.29 -1.36 9.51
CA PRO A 96 -10.94 -2.41 10.29
C PRO A 96 -9.97 -2.96 11.35
N GLN A 97 -10.50 -3.25 12.54
CA GLN A 97 -9.76 -3.77 13.70
C GLN A 97 -9.31 -5.22 13.48
N ASP A 98 -8.30 -5.43 12.63
CA ASP A 98 -7.74 -6.76 12.31
C ASP A 98 -6.57 -7.16 13.25
N GLY A 99 -6.52 -6.61 14.47
CA GLY A 99 -5.57 -7.02 15.51
C GLY A 99 -4.21 -6.32 15.49
N ASP A 100 -4.05 -5.28 14.68
CA ASP A 100 -2.84 -4.43 14.70
C ASP A 100 -2.95 -3.36 15.81
N VAL A 101 -1.90 -3.27 16.63
CA VAL A 101 -1.87 -2.52 17.91
C VAL A 101 -2.09 -1.02 17.72
N TYR A 102 -1.86 -0.52 16.50
CA TYR A 102 -1.92 0.92 16.21
C TYR A 102 -3.21 1.36 15.52
N VAL A 103 -4.14 0.45 15.16
CA VAL A 103 -5.38 0.79 14.43
C VAL A 103 -6.22 1.83 15.17
N ASP A 104 -6.34 1.70 16.50
CA ASP A 104 -7.05 2.66 17.35
C ASP A 104 -6.48 4.09 17.23
N VAL A 105 -5.15 4.19 17.19
CA VAL A 105 -4.45 5.48 17.10
C VAL A 105 -4.70 6.10 15.72
N TYR A 106 -4.60 5.32 14.65
CA TYR A 106 -4.85 5.81 13.29
C TYR A 106 -6.29 6.25 13.09
N ASN A 107 -7.27 5.47 13.57
CA ASN A 107 -8.69 5.83 13.47
C ASN A 107 -9.01 7.09 14.28
N THR A 108 -8.43 7.24 15.49
CA THR A 108 -8.59 8.45 16.30
C THR A 108 -8.00 9.69 15.61
N GLU A 109 -6.81 9.57 15.01
CA GLU A 109 -6.21 10.68 14.25
C GLU A 109 -6.99 10.98 12.97
N LEU A 110 -7.53 9.95 12.31
CA LEU A 110 -8.38 10.13 11.13
C LEU A 110 -9.66 10.91 11.45
N GLU A 111 -10.29 10.66 12.60
CA GLU A 111 -11.45 11.44 13.07
C GLU A 111 -11.11 12.91 13.34
N LYS A 112 -9.92 13.18 13.88
CA LYS A 112 -9.43 14.55 14.05
C LYS A 112 -9.20 15.24 12.71
N LEU A 113 -8.62 14.54 11.75
CA LEU A 113 -8.41 15.04 10.39
C LEU A 113 -9.73 15.25 9.63
N ALA A 114 -10.75 14.42 9.90
CA ALA A 114 -12.10 14.63 9.36
C ALA A 114 -12.73 15.92 9.89
N THR A 115 -12.47 16.27 11.16
CA THR A 115 -12.94 17.53 11.76
C THR A 115 -12.34 18.76 11.08
N THR A 116 -11.08 18.65 10.61
CA THR A 116 -10.38 19.73 9.89
C THR A 116 -10.55 19.66 8.37
N ARG A 117 -11.36 18.71 7.84
CA ARG A 117 -11.52 18.42 6.39
C ARG A 117 -10.22 18.06 5.67
N GLN A 118 -9.26 17.46 6.38
CA GLN A 118 -7.97 17.00 5.87
C GLN A 118 -7.91 15.46 5.81
N ASN A 119 -9.04 14.81 5.55
CA ASN A 119 -9.17 13.36 5.50
C ASN A 119 -9.13 12.78 4.07
N ALA A 120 -8.89 13.59 3.05
CA ALA A 120 -8.80 13.16 1.64
C ALA A 120 -7.35 12.89 1.19
N TRP A 121 -7.13 12.03 0.20
CA TRP A 121 -5.79 11.62 -0.25
C TRP A 121 -4.85 12.77 -0.64
N PHE A 122 -5.36 13.86 -1.24
CA PHE A 122 -4.58 15.04 -1.62
C PHE A 122 -4.59 16.15 -0.57
N THR A 123 -5.31 15.98 0.53
CA THR A 123 -5.45 16.99 1.60
C THR A 123 -4.84 16.51 2.92
N ALA A 124 -4.74 15.19 3.13
CA ALA A 124 -4.16 14.63 4.33
C ALA A 124 -2.65 14.88 4.40
N PRO A 125 -2.08 15.05 5.61
CA PRO A 125 -0.64 15.16 5.78
C PRO A 125 0.09 14.00 5.12
N TRP A 126 1.12 14.30 4.31
CA TRP A 126 1.80 13.28 3.49
C TRP A 126 2.33 12.11 4.33
N LEU A 127 2.95 12.39 5.47
CA LEU A 127 3.45 11.36 6.38
C LEU A 127 2.33 10.46 6.93
N PHE A 128 1.17 11.05 7.25
CA PHE A 128 0.02 10.27 7.72
C PHE A 128 -0.52 9.37 6.62
N ALA A 129 -0.65 9.89 5.39
CA ALA A 129 -1.10 9.11 4.25
C ALA A 129 -0.11 7.98 3.89
N GLU A 130 1.20 8.24 3.98
CA GLU A 130 2.24 7.23 3.78
C GLU A 130 2.13 6.13 4.84
N CYS A 131 2.12 6.48 6.13
CA CYS A 131 1.99 5.50 7.21
C CYS A 131 0.67 4.72 7.15
N TYR A 132 -0.44 5.39 6.81
CA TYR A 132 -1.75 4.75 6.61
C TYR A 132 -1.70 3.69 5.49
N LEU A 133 -1.01 3.97 4.38
CA LEU A 133 -0.79 3.00 3.31
C LEU A 133 -0.01 1.76 3.81
N CYS A 134 0.94 1.96 4.70
CA CYS A 134 1.79 0.89 5.24
C CYS A 134 1.03 -0.04 6.18
N VAL A 135 0.10 0.49 6.98
CA VAL A 135 -0.74 -0.30 7.88
C VAL A 135 -1.73 -1.16 7.09
N ILE A 136 -2.32 -0.61 6.03
CA ILE A 136 -3.32 -1.36 5.25
C ILE A 136 -2.67 -2.43 4.37
N HIS A 137 -1.48 -2.18 3.82
CA HIS A 137 -0.77 -3.14 2.97
C HIS A 137 0.66 -3.37 3.50
N PRO A 138 0.87 -4.21 4.52
CA PRO A 138 2.20 -4.53 5.06
C PRO A 138 3.24 -5.01 4.02
N PRO A 139 2.89 -5.82 2.99
CA PRO A 139 3.85 -6.27 1.98
C PRO A 139 4.46 -5.14 1.15
N PHE A 140 3.81 -3.97 1.11
CA PHE A 140 4.16 -2.81 0.31
C PHE A 140 5.51 -2.19 0.69
N LEU A 141 5.86 -2.15 1.98
CA LEU A 141 7.05 -1.43 2.44
C LEU A 141 8.30 -2.28 2.57
N LEU A 142 8.22 -3.61 2.66
CA LEU A 142 9.44 -4.43 2.71
C LEU A 142 10.27 -4.29 1.41
N SER A 143 9.62 -4.03 0.27
CA SER A 143 10.28 -3.73 -0.99
C SER A 143 10.74 -2.27 -1.10
N HIS A 144 9.95 -1.31 -0.64
CA HIS A 144 10.26 0.13 -0.78
C HIS A 144 11.21 0.67 0.32
N ALA A 145 11.13 0.16 1.56
CA ALA A 145 12.09 0.48 2.63
C ALA A 145 13.49 -0.03 2.29
N ARG A 146 13.61 -1.18 1.62
CA ARG A 146 14.88 -1.71 1.09
C ARG A 146 15.51 -0.79 0.03
N GLU A 147 14.71 -0.04 -0.72
CA GLU A 147 15.17 0.99 -1.65
C GLU A 147 15.61 2.28 -0.94
N ARG A 148 14.96 2.65 0.17
CA ARG A 148 15.35 3.81 0.99
C ARG A 148 16.62 3.58 1.83
N ASP A 149 16.89 2.35 2.27
CA ASP A 149 18.15 1.99 2.94
C ASP A 149 19.39 2.19 2.04
N GLN A 150 19.23 2.07 0.72
CA GLN A 150 20.30 2.38 -0.23
C GLN A 150 20.54 3.89 -0.40
N LEU A 151 19.54 4.73 -0.14
CA LEU A 151 19.70 6.19 -0.18
C LEU A 151 20.34 6.75 1.11
N SER A 152 20.28 6.02 2.23
CA SER A 152 21.07 6.35 3.43
C SER A 152 22.56 5.99 3.33
N SER A 153 22.97 5.26 2.29
CA SER A 153 24.38 4.98 2.00
C SER A 153 25.04 5.99 1.04
N ILE A 154 24.37 7.11 0.72
CA ILE A 154 25.04 8.24 0.07
C ILE A 154 25.83 8.98 1.17
N PRO A 155 27.17 8.95 1.17
CA PRO A 155 27.94 9.78 2.09
C PRO A 155 27.55 11.23 1.82
N VAL A 156 27.20 11.94 2.90
CA VAL A 156 26.98 13.39 2.93
C VAL A 156 28.22 14.06 2.35
N LEU A 157 28.20 14.37 1.05
CA LEU A 157 29.12 15.33 0.44
C LEU A 157 28.53 16.72 0.67
N LEU A 158 28.83 17.25 1.85
CA LEU A 158 28.79 18.68 2.10
C LEU A 158 30.07 19.07 2.84
N GLN A 159 31.12 19.31 2.05
CA GLN A 159 32.18 20.28 2.32
C GLN A 159 32.49 21.00 1.02
#